data_AF-A0A976LMM0-F1
#
_entry.id   AF-A0A976LMM0-F1
#
_cell.length_a   1.000
_cell.length_b   1.000
_cell.length_c   1.000
_cell.angle_alpha   90.00
_cell.angle_beta   90.00
_cell.angle_gamma   90.00
#
_symmetry.space_group_name_H-M   'P 1'
#
loop_
_entity.id
_entity.type
_entity.pdbx_description
1 polymer ?
#
loop_
_entity_poly.entity_id
_entity_poly.type
_entity_poly.pdbx_seq_one_letter_code
_entity_poly.pdbx_strand_id
1 'polypeptide(L)'
;MSLADALLATPPTSLREGLARASEIFSLRPEIDRLRIRSDCFHNGWIPEKNLNTQLPFINNAFTVMVGLEDLLSRLMLLERDAAEVLADDLADAPESLLALTELFIAKKSSAAALEMAFNLVDPMPHRDEISRSVSRATPQDPITTETVLRRRLIDLVRISGQTNLLEELALLTEADGVDPLARLLAARCIEQFGVPQLARLTQPVEVPQSTVTARRIATAIERVRPSLPPSLQTDASSLALRLQSKAVQGAAPSETMRVMGIHFQRGDWILLREATPFTVASSLHPQCYHRIALVAHEAGTDGLGRLVVIDHTNNRLGVQVSSLDNWITFVQE
;
A
#
# COMPACT_ATOMS: atom_id res chain seq x y z
N MET A 1 31.22 -9.49 -2.50
CA MET A 1 30.72 -8.11 -2.35
C MET A 1 29.53 -7.98 -3.26
N SER A 2 28.35 -7.77 -2.69
CA SER A 2 27.15 -7.44 -3.46
C SER A 2 27.34 -6.07 -4.12
N LEU A 3 26.74 -5.84 -5.30
CA LEU A 3 26.66 -4.50 -5.91
C LEU A 3 26.05 -3.49 -4.91
N ALA A 4 25.14 -3.98 -4.06
CA ALA A 4 24.53 -3.28 -2.95
C ALA A 4 25.56 -2.81 -1.90
N ASP A 5 26.46 -3.69 -1.49
CA ASP A 5 27.51 -3.36 -0.51
C ASP A 5 28.45 -2.30 -1.08
N ALA A 6 28.74 -2.35 -2.39
CA ALA A 6 29.56 -1.36 -3.08
C ALA A 6 28.85 0.00 -3.24
N LEU A 7 27.53 -0.01 -3.46
CA LEU A 7 26.70 1.21 -3.60
C LEU A 7 26.45 1.92 -2.26
N LEU A 8 26.36 1.16 -1.15
CA LEU A 8 26.15 1.67 0.20
C LEU A 8 27.43 1.93 1.01
N ALA A 9 28.59 1.38 0.62
CA ALA A 9 29.84 1.50 1.40
C ALA A 9 30.40 2.93 1.51
N THR A 10 29.89 3.88 0.72
CA THR A 10 30.29 5.29 0.81
C THR A 10 29.04 6.18 0.84
N PRO A 11 28.86 7.05 1.84
CA PRO A 11 27.79 8.03 1.80
C PRO A 11 27.99 8.97 0.61
N PRO A 12 26.92 9.41 -0.08
CA PRO A 12 27.04 10.34 -1.19
C PRO A 12 27.63 11.67 -0.71
N THR A 13 28.56 12.24 -1.47
CA THR A 13 29.22 13.51 -1.13
C THR A 13 28.45 14.74 -1.61
N SER A 14 27.37 14.54 -2.38
CA SER A 14 26.49 15.59 -2.87
C SER A 14 25.08 15.05 -3.20
N LEU A 15 24.06 15.92 -3.18
CA LEU A 15 22.70 15.61 -3.63
C LEU A 15 22.65 14.98 -5.03
N ARG A 16 23.45 15.52 -5.97
CA ARG A 16 23.50 15.02 -7.34
C ARG A 16 24.02 13.57 -7.39
N GLU A 17 25.00 13.26 -6.57
CA GLU A 17 25.52 11.90 -6.43
C GLU A 17 24.50 10.96 -5.77
N GLY A 18 23.84 11.42 -4.70
CA GLY A 18 22.77 10.69 -4.02
C GLY A 18 21.61 10.34 -4.96
N LEU A 19 21.11 11.33 -5.72
CA LEU A 19 20.04 11.13 -6.71
C LEU A 19 20.46 10.19 -7.84
N ALA A 20 21.71 10.27 -8.31
CA ALA A 20 22.22 9.37 -9.34
C ALA A 20 22.28 7.91 -8.84
N ARG A 21 22.80 7.69 -7.62
CA ARG A 21 22.88 6.37 -6.98
C ARG A 21 21.49 5.79 -6.69
N ALA A 22 20.57 6.59 -6.14
CA ALA A 22 19.18 6.18 -5.97
C ALA A 22 18.58 5.78 -7.32
N SER A 23 18.70 6.63 -8.35
CA SER A 23 18.16 6.34 -9.68
C SER A 23 18.69 5.01 -10.25
N GLU A 24 19.94 4.66 -9.99
CA GLU A 24 20.54 3.37 -10.36
C GLU A 24 19.88 2.20 -9.61
N ILE A 25 19.78 2.27 -8.27
CA ILE A 25 19.13 1.25 -7.44
C ILE A 25 17.67 1.04 -7.88
N PHE A 26 16.89 2.12 -7.98
CA PHE A 26 15.48 2.06 -8.41
C PHE A 26 15.30 1.66 -9.88
N SER A 27 16.36 1.68 -10.71
CA SER A 27 16.30 1.19 -12.09
C SER A 27 16.41 -0.33 -12.21
N LEU A 28 16.85 -1.02 -11.15
CA LEU A 28 16.92 -2.48 -11.13
C LEU A 28 15.53 -3.12 -10.99
N ARG A 29 14.58 -2.43 -10.35
CA ARG A 29 13.23 -2.95 -10.08
C ARG A 29 12.48 -3.44 -11.33
N PRO A 30 12.38 -2.65 -12.43
CA PRO A 30 11.70 -3.11 -13.64
C PRO A 30 12.37 -4.32 -14.31
N GLU A 31 13.70 -4.48 -14.18
CA GLU A 31 14.40 -5.64 -14.75
C GLU A 31 14.05 -6.92 -14.01
N ILE A 32 13.98 -6.86 -12.68
CA ILE A 32 13.62 -7.99 -11.83
C ILE A 32 12.13 -8.32 -12.01
N ASP A 33 11.26 -7.31 -12.08
CA ASP A 33 9.83 -7.52 -12.35
C ASP A 33 9.61 -8.16 -13.74
N ARG A 34 10.39 -7.77 -14.77
CA ARG A 34 10.36 -8.44 -16.09
C ARG A 34 10.80 -9.90 -15.99
N LEU A 35 11.83 -10.20 -15.21
CA LEU A 35 12.27 -11.58 -14.99
C LEU A 35 11.20 -12.39 -14.25
N ARG A 36 10.51 -11.79 -13.28
CA ARG A 36 9.37 -12.40 -12.59
C ARG A 36 8.21 -12.70 -13.54
N ILE A 37 7.77 -11.73 -14.33
CA ILE A 37 6.68 -11.92 -15.32
C ILE A 37 7.06 -12.98 -16.35
N ARG A 38 8.32 -13.02 -16.80
CA ARG A 38 8.82 -14.08 -17.69
C ARG A 38 8.80 -15.45 -16.99
N SER A 39 9.16 -15.51 -15.71
CA SER A 39 9.03 -16.71 -14.87
C SER A 39 7.57 -17.18 -14.81
N ASP A 40 6.62 -16.27 -14.65
CA ASP A 40 5.19 -16.57 -14.64
C ASP A 40 4.70 -17.06 -16.03
N CYS A 41 5.32 -16.62 -17.12
CA CYS A 41 5.02 -17.13 -18.46
C CYS A 41 5.52 -18.56 -18.71
N PHE A 42 6.55 -19.04 -18.00
CA PHE A 42 6.93 -20.46 -18.02
C PHE A 42 5.84 -21.36 -17.41
N HIS A 43 4.96 -20.80 -16.57
CA HIS A 43 3.80 -21.46 -15.97
C HIS A 43 2.73 -21.80 -17.02
N ASN A 44 2.56 -20.98 -18.06
CA ASN A 44 1.59 -21.19 -19.14
C ASN A 44 2.06 -22.20 -20.21
N GLY A 45 3.33 -22.59 -20.18
CA GLY A 45 3.91 -23.62 -21.06
C GLY A 45 3.88 -25.03 -20.47
N TRP A 46 3.18 -25.24 -19.35
CA TRP A 46 3.06 -26.56 -18.71
C TRP A 46 2.28 -27.51 -19.62
N ILE A 47 2.96 -28.55 -20.12
CA ILE A 47 2.37 -29.61 -20.94
C ILE A 47 2.21 -30.83 -20.02
N PRO A 48 0.97 -31.21 -19.64
CA PRO A 48 0.69 -32.29 -18.68
C PRO A 48 1.21 -33.68 -19.11
N GLU A 49 1.55 -33.86 -20.38
CA GLU A 49 1.78 -35.18 -21.00
C GLU A 49 3.23 -35.71 -20.90
N LYS A 50 4.17 -35.01 -20.24
CA LYS A 50 5.57 -35.48 -20.13
C LYS A 50 5.82 -36.34 -18.88
N ASN A 51 6.72 -37.31 -19.03
CA ASN A 51 7.20 -38.19 -17.95
C ASN A 51 7.73 -37.38 -16.75
N LEU A 52 7.24 -37.67 -15.54
CA LEU A 52 7.63 -37.04 -14.26
C LEU A 52 9.14 -36.90 -14.07
N ASN A 53 9.94 -37.88 -14.51
CA ASN A 53 11.41 -37.86 -14.37
C ASN A 53 12.09 -36.75 -15.20
N THR A 54 11.42 -36.26 -16.25
CA THR A 54 11.91 -35.14 -17.07
C THR A 54 11.31 -33.79 -16.65
N GLN A 55 10.18 -33.80 -15.94
CA GLN A 55 9.53 -32.60 -15.42
C GLN A 55 10.14 -32.12 -14.09
N LEU A 56 10.57 -33.05 -13.22
CA LEU A 56 11.14 -32.73 -11.91
C LEU A 56 12.33 -31.74 -11.96
N PRO A 57 13.34 -31.90 -12.82
CA PRO A 57 14.44 -30.93 -12.92
C PRO A 57 13.98 -29.55 -13.42
N PHE A 58 13.00 -29.50 -14.33
CA PHE A 58 12.46 -28.25 -14.83
C PHE A 58 11.70 -27.48 -13.74
N ILE A 59 10.89 -28.20 -12.95
CA ILE A 59 10.17 -27.65 -11.80
C ILE A 59 11.15 -27.13 -10.73
N ASN A 60 12.19 -27.90 -10.41
CA ASN A 60 13.21 -27.48 -9.44
C ASN A 60 13.99 -26.25 -9.91
N ASN A 61 14.29 -26.15 -11.21
CA ASN A 61 14.94 -24.96 -11.78
C ASN A 61 14.02 -23.74 -11.74
N ALA A 62 12.74 -23.88 -12.12
CA ALA A 62 11.77 -22.80 -12.02
C ALA A 62 11.58 -22.33 -10.56
N PHE A 63 11.57 -23.26 -9.60
CA PHE A 63 11.51 -22.96 -8.18
C PHE A 63 12.75 -22.18 -7.71
N THR A 64 13.95 -22.65 -8.07
CA THR A 64 15.21 -21.99 -7.72
C THR A 64 15.26 -20.56 -8.27
N VAL A 65 14.76 -20.36 -9.50
CA VAL A 65 14.67 -19.03 -10.12
C VAL A 65 13.65 -18.15 -9.40
N MET A 66 12.45 -18.66 -9.09
CA MET A 66 11.43 -17.87 -8.38
C MET A 66 11.90 -17.46 -6.97
N VAL A 67 12.42 -18.40 -6.18
CA VAL A 67 12.96 -18.11 -4.84
C VAL A 67 14.12 -17.11 -4.94
N GLY A 68 15.02 -17.27 -5.92
CA GLY A 68 16.09 -16.31 -6.14
C GLY A 68 15.59 -14.91 -6.54
N LEU A 69 14.53 -14.82 -7.34
CA LEU A 69 13.90 -13.55 -7.70
C LEU A 69 13.18 -12.90 -6.51
N GLU A 70 12.50 -13.68 -5.67
CA GLU A 70 11.86 -13.18 -4.45
C GLU A 70 12.87 -12.67 -3.42
N ASP A 71 13.97 -13.41 -3.18
CA ASP A 71 15.09 -12.95 -2.33
C ASP A 71 15.69 -11.66 -2.88
N LEU A 72 15.95 -11.60 -4.19
CA LEU A 72 16.55 -10.43 -4.83
C LEU A 72 15.61 -9.21 -4.81
N LEU A 73 14.29 -9.41 -4.97
CA LEU A 73 13.29 -8.35 -4.76
C LEU A 73 13.27 -7.86 -3.32
N SER A 74 13.34 -8.78 -2.35
CA SER A 74 13.34 -8.43 -0.93
C SER A 74 14.58 -7.61 -0.56
N ARG A 75 15.76 -8.02 -1.03
CA ARG A 75 17.01 -7.26 -0.86
C ARG A 75 16.96 -5.91 -1.56
N LEU A 76 16.42 -5.84 -2.78
CA LEU A 76 16.26 -4.56 -3.46
C LEU A 76 15.33 -3.63 -2.67
N MET A 77 14.23 -4.14 -2.12
CA MET A 77 13.35 -3.32 -1.28
C MET A 77 14.05 -2.75 -0.05
N LEU A 78 14.93 -3.52 0.60
CA LEU A 78 15.76 -3.02 1.71
C LEU A 78 16.70 -1.90 1.24
N LEU A 79 17.36 -2.07 0.09
CA LEU A 79 18.27 -1.05 -0.45
C LEU A 79 17.55 0.23 -0.88
N GLU A 80 16.39 0.08 -1.50
CA GLU A 80 15.52 1.21 -1.84
C GLU A 80 15.08 1.97 -0.59
N ARG A 81 14.77 1.24 0.48
CA ARG A 81 14.37 1.79 1.78
C ARG A 81 15.52 2.57 2.42
N ASP A 82 16.68 1.93 2.60
CA ASP A 82 17.87 2.56 3.20
C ASP A 82 18.30 3.81 2.42
N ALA A 83 18.27 3.74 1.09
CA ALA A 83 18.59 4.88 0.24
C ALA A 83 17.56 6.01 0.37
N ALA A 84 16.27 5.69 0.50
CA ALA A 84 15.22 6.69 0.70
C ALA A 84 15.32 7.36 2.06
N GLU A 85 15.57 6.60 3.13
CA GLU A 85 15.76 7.10 4.50
C GLU A 85 16.95 8.07 4.57
N VAL A 86 18.15 7.62 4.15
CA VAL A 86 19.36 8.47 4.19
C VAL A 86 19.20 9.75 3.37
N LEU A 87 18.63 9.65 2.16
CA LEU A 87 18.44 10.82 1.31
C LEU A 87 17.33 11.74 1.82
N ALA A 88 16.31 11.22 2.50
CA ALA A 88 15.27 12.05 3.10
C ALA A 88 15.83 12.84 4.28
N ASP A 89 16.62 12.19 5.15
CA ASP A 89 17.26 12.81 6.30
C ASP A 89 18.27 13.89 5.88
N ASP A 90 19.15 13.58 4.93
CA ASP A 90 20.15 14.52 4.40
C ASP A 90 19.51 15.77 3.75
N LEU A 91 18.26 15.65 3.29
CA LEU A 91 17.53 16.69 2.56
C LEU A 91 16.37 17.30 3.35
N ALA A 92 16.20 16.95 4.62
CA ALA A 92 15.08 17.40 5.45
C ALA A 92 14.98 18.94 5.50
N ASP A 93 16.13 19.63 5.52
CA ASP A 93 16.18 21.10 5.55
C ASP A 93 16.19 21.75 4.15
N ALA A 94 16.10 20.97 3.08
CA ALA A 94 16.17 21.43 1.69
C ALA A 94 14.90 21.04 0.90
N PRO A 95 13.77 21.77 1.06
CA PRO A 95 12.46 21.37 0.55
C PRO A 95 12.39 21.24 -0.98
N GLU A 96 13.14 22.03 -1.73
CA GLU A 96 13.22 21.90 -3.19
C GLU A 96 13.92 20.61 -3.63
N SER A 97 14.94 20.19 -2.88
CA SER A 97 15.68 18.96 -3.13
C SER A 97 14.85 17.74 -2.76
N LEU A 98 14.13 17.81 -1.64
CA LEU A 98 13.19 16.78 -1.19
C LEU A 98 12.03 16.61 -2.18
N LEU A 99 11.54 17.70 -2.78
CA LEU A 99 10.56 17.65 -3.86
C LEU A 99 11.11 16.96 -5.10
N ALA A 100 12.33 17.29 -5.54
CA ALA A 100 12.97 16.64 -6.68
C ALA A 100 13.18 15.12 -6.45
N LEU A 101 13.57 14.74 -5.23
CA LEU A 101 13.68 13.34 -4.81
C LEU A 101 12.31 12.63 -4.85
N THR A 102 11.26 13.29 -4.36
CA THR A 102 9.90 12.74 -4.37
C THR A 102 9.40 12.50 -5.81
N GLU A 103 9.68 13.43 -6.74
CA GLU A 103 9.34 13.26 -8.16
C GLU A 103 10.07 12.05 -8.79
N LEU A 104 11.33 11.80 -8.40
CA LEU A 104 12.05 10.59 -8.81
C LEU A 104 11.35 9.33 -8.28
N PHE A 105 10.97 9.31 -7.00
CA PHE A 105 10.27 8.17 -6.40
C PHE A 105 8.91 7.91 -7.04
N ILE A 106 8.15 8.96 -7.39
CA ILE A 106 6.89 8.86 -8.13
C ILE A 106 7.13 8.23 -9.50
N ALA A 107 8.13 8.71 -10.24
CA ALA A 107 8.46 8.18 -11.56
C ALA A 107 8.84 6.69 -11.50
N LYS A 108 9.47 6.26 -10.39
CA LYS A 108 9.85 4.87 -10.13
C LYS A 108 8.76 4.05 -9.46
N LYS A 109 7.66 4.67 -9.02
CA LYS A 109 6.55 4.05 -8.26
C LYS A 109 7.04 3.26 -7.04
N SER A 110 8.08 3.72 -6.35
CA SER A 110 8.67 2.95 -5.26
C SER A 110 7.75 2.89 -4.06
N SER A 111 7.43 1.67 -3.64
CA SER A 111 6.74 1.37 -2.39
C SER A 111 7.60 1.66 -1.16
N ALA A 112 8.89 1.30 -1.21
CA ALA A 112 9.80 1.48 -0.09
C ALA A 112 9.97 2.96 0.23
N ALA A 113 10.19 3.79 -0.80
CA ALA A 113 10.29 5.23 -0.62
C ALA A 113 8.98 5.87 -0.16
N ALA A 114 7.82 5.35 -0.57
CA ALA A 114 6.54 5.85 -0.09
C ALA A 114 6.35 5.62 1.42
N LEU A 115 6.82 4.49 1.95
CA LEU A 115 6.79 4.17 3.38
C LEU A 115 7.71 5.08 4.17
N GLU A 116 8.96 5.21 3.71
CA GLU A 116 9.92 6.09 4.36
C GLU A 116 9.44 7.53 4.32
N MET A 117 8.96 8.02 3.19
CA MET A 117 8.52 9.42 3.08
C MET A 117 7.17 9.69 3.78
N ALA A 118 6.49 8.68 4.32
CA ALA A 118 5.17 8.83 4.92
C ALA A 118 5.17 9.74 6.16
N PHE A 119 6.28 9.81 6.92
CA PHE A 119 6.39 10.72 8.07
C PHE A 119 6.26 12.20 7.68
N ASN A 120 6.46 12.53 6.40
CA ASN A 120 6.31 13.88 5.87
C ASN A 120 4.86 14.23 5.50
N LEU A 121 3.91 13.29 5.60
CA LEU A 121 2.50 13.54 5.27
C LEU A 121 1.78 14.36 6.35
N VAL A 122 2.08 14.12 7.63
CA VAL A 122 1.42 14.74 8.78
C VAL A 122 2.43 15.59 9.55
N ASP A 123 2.09 16.86 9.77
CA ASP A 123 2.91 17.84 10.51
C ASP A 123 2.47 17.88 12.01
N PRO A 124 3.37 18.15 12.99
CA PRO A 124 4.77 18.49 12.83
C PRO A 124 5.62 17.26 12.51
N MET A 125 6.57 17.40 11.56
CA MET A 125 7.66 16.43 11.38
C MET A 125 8.24 16.03 12.76
N PRO A 126 8.43 14.74 13.08
CA PRO A 126 8.86 14.32 14.42
C PRO A 126 10.24 14.82 14.89
N HIS A 127 10.93 15.68 14.14
CA HIS A 127 12.20 16.32 14.53
C HIS A 127 12.26 17.84 14.30
N ARG A 128 11.17 18.58 14.52
CA ARG A 128 11.25 20.05 14.65
C ARG A 128 10.61 20.55 15.93
N ASP A 129 11.18 20.13 17.05
CA ASP A 129 11.34 21.08 18.16
C ASP A 129 12.30 22.17 17.66
N GLU A 130 11.93 23.45 17.82
CA GLU A 130 12.74 24.64 17.50
C GLU A 130 12.68 25.26 16.09
N ILE A 131 11.53 25.31 15.41
CA ILE A 131 11.21 26.52 14.61
C ILE A 131 9.73 26.89 14.80
N SER A 132 9.52 27.82 15.73
CA SER A 132 8.37 28.72 15.84
C SER A 132 6.98 28.14 15.53
N ARG A 133 6.22 27.94 16.62
CA ARG A 133 4.76 27.86 16.62
C ARG A 133 4.14 29.01 15.83
N SER A 134 3.85 28.75 14.57
CA SER A 134 2.71 29.30 13.87
C SER A 134 2.22 28.23 12.91
N VAL A 135 1.31 27.38 13.39
CA VAL A 135 0.34 26.75 12.50
C VAL A 135 -0.43 27.92 11.90
N SER A 136 0.08 28.45 10.79
CA SER A 136 -0.61 29.52 10.08
C SER A 136 -1.93 28.91 9.63
N ARG A 137 -3.04 29.52 10.06
CA ARG A 137 -4.36 29.16 9.55
C ARG A 137 -4.32 29.43 8.06
N ALA A 138 -4.03 28.41 7.27
CA ALA A 138 -3.96 28.51 5.82
C ALA A 138 -5.31 29.06 5.34
N THR A 139 -5.33 30.34 4.99
CA THR A 139 -6.45 30.94 4.30
C THR A 139 -6.36 30.56 2.83
N PRO A 140 -7.47 30.46 2.08
CA PRO A 140 -7.47 30.08 0.66
C PRO A 140 -6.62 30.98 -0.25
N GLN A 141 -6.03 32.05 0.29
CA GLN A 141 -5.23 33.06 -0.41
C GLN A 141 -3.74 33.02 -0.06
N ASP A 142 -3.30 32.12 0.83
CA ASP A 142 -1.86 32.00 1.12
C ASP A 142 -1.11 31.47 -0.11
N PRO A 143 0.08 32.01 -0.42
CA PRO A 143 0.89 31.54 -1.54
C PRO A 143 1.20 30.05 -1.39
N ILE A 144 1.07 29.28 -2.47
CA ILE A 144 1.41 27.86 -2.49
C ILE A 144 2.89 27.72 -2.12
N THR A 145 3.16 27.19 -0.93
CA THR A 145 4.53 26.94 -0.46
C THR A 145 5.10 25.67 -1.08
N THR A 146 6.43 25.56 -1.17
CA THR A 146 7.11 24.32 -1.61
C THR A 146 6.68 23.11 -0.78
N GLU A 147 6.45 23.30 0.51
CA GLU A 147 5.94 22.28 1.44
C GLU A 147 4.53 21.80 1.06
N THR A 148 3.64 22.72 0.67
CA THR A 148 2.29 22.39 0.17
C THR A 148 2.38 21.53 -1.10
N VAL A 149 3.31 21.85 -2.00
CA VAL A 149 3.55 21.07 -3.22
C VAL A 149 4.10 19.70 -2.89
N LEU A 150 5.12 19.63 -2.02
CA LEU A 150 5.73 18.39 -1.57
C LEU A 150 4.69 17.44 -0.97
N ARG A 151 3.86 17.92 -0.06
CA ARG A 151 2.80 17.11 0.56
C ARG A 151 1.84 16.52 -0.47
N ARG A 152 1.42 17.31 -1.46
CA ARG A 152 0.57 16.82 -2.56
C ARG A 152 1.29 15.75 -3.38
N ARG A 153 2.60 15.90 -3.63
CA ARG A 153 3.41 14.88 -4.33
C ARG A 153 3.61 13.62 -3.52
N LEU A 154 3.76 13.72 -2.20
CA LEU A 154 3.80 12.54 -1.34
C LEU A 154 2.49 11.76 -1.39
N ILE A 155 1.33 12.42 -1.40
CA ILE A 155 0.04 11.74 -1.61
C ILE A 155 0.02 11.03 -2.99
N ASP A 156 0.53 11.67 -4.04
CA ASP A 156 0.66 11.03 -5.36
C ASP A 156 1.60 9.80 -5.32
N LEU A 157 2.71 9.87 -4.58
CA LEU A 157 3.63 8.76 -4.37
C LEU A 157 2.94 7.59 -3.66
N VAL A 158 2.22 7.84 -2.57
CA VAL A 158 1.43 6.82 -1.87
C VAL A 158 0.41 6.20 -2.82
N ARG A 159 -0.34 7.04 -3.53
CA ARG A 159 -1.37 6.60 -4.48
C ARG A 159 -0.81 5.71 -5.59
N ILE A 160 0.31 6.09 -6.21
CA ILE A 160 0.88 5.36 -7.35
C ILE A 160 1.62 4.09 -6.93
N SER A 161 2.25 4.10 -5.75
CA SER A 161 2.92 2.94 -5.17
C SER A 161 1.96 1.93 -4.55
N GLY A 162 0.73 2.34 -4.20
CA GLY A 162 -0.31 1.47 -3.68
C GLY A 162 -0.08 1.01 -2.23
N GLN A 163 0.58 1.83 -1.41
CA GLN A 163 0.82 1.55 0.01
C GLN A 163 -0.47 1.69 0.84
N THR A 164 -1.24 0.61 0.96
CA THR A 164 -2.52 0.59 1.68
C THR A 164 -2.35 0.59 3.20
N ASN A 165 -1.15 0.32 3.72
CA ASN A 165 -0.83 0.47 5.13
C ASN A 165 -0.73 1.94 5.58
N LEU A 166 -0.66 2.89 4.64
CA LEU A 166 -0.64 4.33 4.93
C LEU A 166 -2.05 4.97 5.01
N LEU A 167 -3.09 4.14 5.12
CA LEU A 167 -4.48 4.61 5.15
C LEU A 167 -4.77 5.47 6.39
N GLU A 168 -4.14 5.19 7.52
CA GLU A 168 -4.36 5.94 8.77
C GLU A 168 -3.76 7.35 8.68
N GLU A 169 -2.54 7.47 8.16
CA GLU A 169 -1.85 8.74 7.92
C GLU A 169 -2.62 9.60 6.92
N LEU A 170 -3.12 8.99 5.84
CA LEU A 170 -3.99 9.67 4.89
C LEU A 170 -5.30 10.14 5.55
N ALA A 171 -5.88 9.34 6.44
CA ALA A 171 -7.12 9.71 7.12
C ALA A 171 -6.91 10.87 8.11
N LEU A 172 -5.82 10.84 8.89
CA LEU A 172 -5.39 11.95 9.74
C LEU A 172 -5.24 13.22 8.90
N LEU A 173 -4.66 13.12 7.70
CA LEU A 173 -4.49 14.25 6.80
C LEU A 173 -5.81 14.88 6.33
N THR A 174 -6.86 14.07 6.14
CA THR A 174 -8.18 14.61 5.78
C THR A 174 -8.80 15.47 6.87
N GLU A 175 -8.47 15.20 8.14
CA GLU A 175 -9.06 15.85 9.30
C GLU A 175 -8.18 16.98 9.87
N ALA A 176 -6.86 16.92 9.67
CA ALA A 176 -5.88 17.82 10.27
C ALA A 176 -6.10 19.30 9.93
N ASP A 177 -6.18 20.15 10.95
CA ASP A 177 -6.27 21.61 10.78
C ASP A 177 -4.98 22.21 10.18
N GLY A 178 -5.10 23.32 9.47
CA GLY A 178 -3.94 23.98 8.83
C GLY A 178 -3.44 23.33 7.52
N VAL A 179 -3.87 22.10 7.22
CA VAL A 179 -3.53 21.43 5.95
C VAL A 179 -4.32 22.01 4.79
N ASP A 180 -3.66 22.18 3.65
CA ASP A 180 -4.24 22.77 2.44
C ASP A 180 -5.47 21.98 1.94
N PRO A 181 -6.57 22.66 1.56
CA PRO A 181 -7.81 22.00 1.13
C PRO A 181 -7.65 20.96 0.03
N LEU A 182 -6.74 21.20 -0.91
CA LEU A 182 -6.51 20.29 -2.03
C LEU A 182 -5.83 18.99 -1.58
N ALA A 183 -4.82 19.06 -0.71
CA ALA A 183 -4.20 17.86 -0.14
C ALA A 183 -5.22 17.00 0.62
N ARG A 184 -6.13 17.61 1.40
CA ARG A 184 -7.20 16.85 2.08
C ARG A 184 -8.11 16.13 1.09
N LEU A 185 -8.49 16.81 0.00
CA LEU A 185 -9.27 16.19 -1.08
C LEU A 185 -8.50 15.04 -1.77
N LEU A 186 -7.21 15.23 -2.05
CA LEU A 186 -6.36 14.21 -2.66
C LEU A 186 -6.18 12.99 -1.75
N ALA A 187 -5.99 13.19 -0.45
CA ALA A 187 -5.91 12.12 0.54
C ALA A 187 -7.21 11.30 0.59
N ALA A 188 -8.37 11.95 0.64
CA ALA A 188 -9.65 11.25 0.60
C ALA A 188 -9.87 10.47 -0.71
N ARG A 189 -9.45 11.01 -1.86
CA ARG A 189 -9.46 10.27 -3.13
C ARG A 189 -8.54 9.06 -3.11
N CYS A 190 -7.37 9.19 -2.50
CA CYS A 190 -6.43 8.08 -2.34
C CYS A 190 -7.05 6.96 -1.50
N ILE A 191 -7.69 7.30 -0.39
CA ILE A 191 -8.43 6.34 0.46
C ILE A 191 -9.58 5.68 -0.31
N GLU A 192 -10.39 6.46 -1.05
CA GLU A 192 -11.46 5.90 -1.88
C GLU A 192 -10.91 4.91 -2.91
N GLN A 193 -9.80 5.24 -3.58
CA GLN A 193 -9.18 4.39 -4.60
C GLN A 193 -8.60 3.09 -4.02
N PHE A 194 -8.04 3.12 -2.81
CA PHE A 194 -7.57 1.90 -2.13
C PHE A 194 -8.73 1.05 -1.62
N GLY A 195 -9.88 1.68 -1.35
CA GLY A 195 -11.01 1.07 -0.69
C GLY A 195 -11.00 1.44 0.78
N VAL A 196 -12.07 2.11 1.21
CA VAL A 196 -12.27 2.45 2.62
C VAL A 196 -12.41 1.16 3.44
N PRO A 197 -11.70 1.04 4.58
CA PRO A 197 -11.88 -0.07 5.52
C PRO A 197 -13.34 -0.30 5.90
N GLN A 198 -13.70 -1.56 6.05
CA GLN A 198 -15.05 -2.01 6.31
C GLN A 198 -15.31 -2.03 7.81
N LEU A 199 -16.53 -1.68 8.23
CA LEU A 199 -16.90 -1.87 9.63
C LEU A 199 -16.89 -3.36 9.95
N ALA A 200 -16.28 -3.75 11.08
CA ALA A 200 -16.25 -5.13 11.52
C ALA A 200 -17.66 -5.73 11.64
N ARG A 201 -17.76 -7.06 11.55
CA ARG A 201 -19.02 -7.78 11.77
C ARG A 201 -19.37 -7.68 13.26
N LEU A 202 -20.66 -7.52 13.61
CA LEU A 202 -21.09 -7.53 15.01
C LEU A 202 -20.74 -8.84 15.74
N THR A 203 -20.63 -9.93 14.99
CA THR A 203 -20.32 -11.28 15.49
C THR A 203 -18.83 -11.60 15.47
N GLN A 204 -17.96 -10.70 14.98
CA GLN A 204 -16.51 -10.91 15.06
C GLN A 204 -16.02 -10.73 16.51
N PRO A 205 -15.01 -11.51 16.95
CA PRO A 205 -14.41 -11.35 18.27
C PRO A 205 -13.91 -9.92 18.47
N VAL A 206 -14.13 -9.38 19.67
CA VAL A 206 -13.76 -7.99 20.08
C VAL A 206 -12.25 -7.74 19.96
N GLU A 207 -11.44 -8.78 19.87
CA GLU A 207 -9.98 -8.71 19.80
C GLU A 207 -9.43 -8.27 18.43
N VAL A 208 -10.27 -8.16 17.39
CA VAL A 208 -9.82 -7.62 16.09
C VAL A 208 -9.85 -6.08 16.14
N PRO A 209 -8.70 -5.39 16.04
CA PRO A 209 -8.68 -3.93 16.08
C PRO A 209 -9.46 -3.36 14.89
N GLN A 210 -10.44 -2.49 15.18
CA GLN A 210 -11.18 -1.79 14.15
C GLN A 210 -10.35 -0.62 13.61
N SER A 211 -10.29 -0.50 12.28
CA SER A 211 -9.68 0.69 11.67
C SER A 211 -10.40 1.94 12.13
N THR A 212 -9.64 2.94 12.52
CA THR A 212 -10.19 4.26 12.86
C THR A 212 -10.68 5.01 11.61
N VAL A 213 -10.26 4.58 10.42
CA VAL A 213 -10.61 5.16 9.13
C VAL A 213 -11.99 4.67 8.69
N THR A 214 -12.98 5.57 8.67
CA THR A 214 -14.35 5.22 8.26
C THR A 214 -14.87 6.14 7.17
N ALA A 215 -15.74 5.61 6.29
CA ALA A 215 -16.31 6.38 5.18
C ALA A 215 -17.06 7.63 5.68
N ARG A 216 -17.75 7.53 6.83
CA ARG A 216 -18.44 8.65 7.47
C ARG A 216 -17.49 9.75 7.91
N ARG A 217 -16.37 9.39 8.54
CA ARG A 217 -15.35 10.36 9.00
C ARG A 217 -14.77 11.13 7.81
N ILE A 218 -14.33 10.42 6.78
CA ILE A 218 -13.76 11.03 5.57
C ILE A 218 -14.80 11.92 4.86
N ALA A 219 -16.03 11.45 4.69
CA ALA A 219 -17.08 12.26 4.07
C ALA A 219 -17.35 13.57 4.83
N THR A 220 -17.38 13.50 6.15
CA THR A 220 -17.59 14.68 7.01
C THR A 220 -16.42 15.66 6.87
N ALA A 221 -15.19 15.17 6.86
CA ALA A 221 -14.00 15.99 6.67
C ALA A 221 -14.02 16.72 5.31
N ILE A 222 -14.41 16.02 4.24
CA ILE A 222 -14.52 16.59 2.89
C ILE A 222 -15.63 17.64 2.79
N GLU A 223 -16.80 17.42 3.38
CA GLU A 223 -17.85 18.45 3.40
C GLU A 223 -17.42 19.73 4.13
N ARG A 224 -16.64 19.62 5.21
CA ARG A 224 -16.12 20.79 5.93
C ARG A 224 -15.14 21.60 5.07
N VAL A 225 -14.28 20.93 4.30
CA VAL A 225 -13.25 21.62 3.50
C VAL A 225 -13.77 22.10 2.15
N ARG A 226 -14.88 21.52 1.66
CA ARG A 226 -15.46 21.81 0.33
C ARG A 226 -15.64 23.31 0.04
N PRO A 227 -16.17 24.16 0.93
CA PRO A 227 -16.32 25.59 0.66
C PRO A 227 -15.00 26.33 0.42
N SER A 228 -13.89 25.78 0.91
CA SER A 228 -12.54 26.35 0.76
C SER A 228 -11.83 25.89 -0.51
N LEU A 229 -12.44 24.99 -1.29
CA LEU A 229 -11.90 24.53 -2.56
C LEU A 229 -12.27 25.49 -3.72
N PRO A 230 -11.43 25.55 -4.77
CA PRO A 230 -11.80 26.21 -6.02
C PRO A 230 -13.13 25.69 -6.58
N PRO A 231 -13.97 26.53 -7.20
CA PRO A 231 -15.29 26.13 -7.71
C PRO A 231 -15.28 24.89 -8.60
N SER A 232 -14.22 24.72 -9.41
CA SER A 232 -14.03 23.53 -10.27
C SER A 232 -13.91 22.22 -9.50
N LEU A 233 -13.46 22.26 -8.24
CA LEU A 233 -13.26 21.08 -7.39
C LEU A 233 -14.39 20.87 -6.37
N GLN A 234 -15.31 21.83 -6.21
CA GLN A 234 -16.41 21.70 -5.25
C GLN A 234 -17.40 20.62 -5.65
N THR A 235 -17.71 20.51 -6.95
CA THR A 235 -18.57 19.45 -7.50
C THR A 235 -17.95 18.08 -7.28
N ASP A 236 -16.65 17.97 -7.53
CA ASP A 236 -15.87 16.77 -7.31
C ASP A 236 -15.85 16.33 -5.84
N ALA A 237 -15.63 17.28 -4.93
CA ALA A 237 -15.66 17.03 -3.48
C ALA A 237 -17.05 16.60 -2.99
N SER A 238 -18.12 17.23 -3.51
CA SER A 238 -19.50 16.85 -3.19
C SER A 238 -19.83 15.44 -3.68
N SER A 239 -19.43 15.11 -4.91
CA SER A 239 -19.62 13.77 -5.48
C SER A 239 -18.88 12.69 -4.67
N LEU A 240 -17.64 12.96 -4.27
CA LEU A 240 -16.87 12.08 -3.38
C LEU A 240 -17.54 11.91 -2.01
N ALA A 241 -17.95 13.01 -1.37
CA ALA A 241 -18.61 12.96 -0.07
C ALA A 241 -19.92 12.16 -0.13
N LEU A 242 -20.72 12.31 -1.19
CA LEU A 242 -21.95 11.53 -1.39
C LEU A 242 -21.67 10.03 -1.53
N ARG A 243 -20.65 9.63 -2.31
CA ARG A 243 -20.28 8.21 -2.43
C ARG A 243 -19.82 7.63 -1.09
N LEU A 244 -19.01 8.37 -0.34
CA LEU A 244 -18.55 7.96 0.99
C LEU A 244 -19.70 7.91 2.01
N GLN A 245 -20.67 8.82 1.95
CA GLN A 245 -21.88 8.77 2.78
C GLN A 245 -22.74 7.55 2.43
N SER A 246 -22.94 7.26 1.14
CA SER A 246 -23.65 6.06 0.69
C SER A 246 -22.96 4.80 1.24
N LYS A 247 -21.63 4.72 1.14
CA LYS A 247 -20.84 3.60 1.68
C LYS A 247 -20.93 3.51 3.20
N ALA A 248 -21.00 4.63 3.92
CA ALA A 248 -21.18 4.63 5.37
C ALA A 248 -22.54 4.06 5.81
N VAL A 249 -23.58 4.17 4.97
CA VAL A 249 -24.94 3.70 5.28
C VAL A 249 -25.19 2.28 4.76
N GLN A 250 -24.65 1.95 3.60
CA GLN A 250 -24.95 0.69 2.90
C GLN A 250 -23.81 -0.33 3.01
N GLY A 251 -22.62 0.07 3.42
CA GLY A 251 -21.42 -0.76 3.35
C GLY A 251 -20.88 -0.89 1.93
N ALA A 252 -20.11 -1.94 1.68
CA ALA A 252 -19.53 -2.23 0.37
C ALA A 252 -20.58 -2.77 -0.62
N ALA A 253 -20.53 -2.31 -1.87
CA ALA A 253 -21.41 -2.80 -2.93
C ALA A 253 -20.99 -4.20 -3.42
N PRO A 254 -21.90 -5.03 -3.97
CA PRO A 254 -21.55 -6.37 -4.48
C PRO A 254 -20.53 -6.37 -5.63
N SER A 255 -20.46 -5.28 -6.39
CA SER A 255 -19.52 -5.07 -7.50
C SER A 255 -18.26 -4.31 -7.07
N GLU A 256 -18.13 -3.98 -5.80
CA GLU A 256 -17.00 -3.21 -5.30
C GLU A 256 -15.74 -4.06 -5.31
N THR A 257 -14.62 -3.41 -5.59
CA THR A 257 -13.29 -4.00 -5.45
C THR A 257 -12.58 -3.32 -4.29
N MET A 258 -11.75 -4.09 -3.60
CA MET A 258 -10.96 -3.59 -2.50
C MET A 258 -9.50 -3.90 -2.75
N ARG A 259 -8.65 -2.88 -2.62
CA ARG A 259 -7.22 -3.04 -2.82
C ARG A 259 -6.54 -3.29 -1.48
N VAL A 260 -5.82 -4.39 -1.37
CA VAL A 260 -5.02 -4.70 -0.18
C VAL A 260 -3.67 -5.23 -0.63
N MET A 261 -2.59 -4.71 -0.06
CA MET A 261 -1.21 -5.07 -0.44
C MET A 261 -0.95 -4.94 -1.95
N GLY A 262 -1.57 -3.92 -2.57
CA GLY A 262 -1.46 -3.66 -4.00
C GLY A 262 -2.32 -4.57 -4.90
N ILE A 263 -2.94 -5.63 -4.38
CA ILE A 263 -3.81 -6.58 -5.11
C ILE A 263 -5.26 -6.12 -5.01
N HIS A 264 -6.00 -6.20 -6.12
CA HIS A 264 -7.43 -5.92 -6.14
C HIS A 264 -8.20 -7.21 -5.92
N PHE A 265 -9.06 -7.23 -4.91
CA PHE A 265 -9.97 -8.32 -4.62
C PHE A 265 -11.39 -7.92 -4.96
N GLN A 266 -12.13 -8.85 -5.54
CA GLN A 266 -13.55 -8.73 -5.84
C GLN A 266 -14.28 -10.02 -5.46
N ARG A 267 -15.60 -9.95 -5.37
CA ARG A 267 -16.44 -11.13 -5.15
C ARG A 267 -16.16 -12.20 -6.21
N GLY A 268 -15.92 -13.43 -5.75
CA GLY A 268 -15.67 -14.59 -6.60
C GLY A 268 -14.18 -14.92 -6.77
N ASP A 269 -13.28 -14.04 -6.31
CA ASP A 269 -11.85 -14.30 -6.33
C ASP A 269 -11.49 -15.42 -5.35
N TRP A 270 -10.55 -16.26 -5.77
CA TRP A 270 -9.97 -17.32 -4.96
C TRP A 270 -8.61 -16.85 -4.42
N ILE A 271 -8.43 -16.93 -3.11
CA ILE A 271 -7.16 -16.64 -2.46
C ILE A 271 -6.46 -17.97 -2.19
N LEU A 272 -5.26 -18.11 -2.75
CA LEU A 272 -4.43 -19.29 -2.60
C LEU A 272 -3.18 -18.88 -1.84
N LEU A 273 -3.11 -19.26 -0.56
CA LEU A 273 -2.00 -18.91 0.30
C LEU A 273 -0.91 -19.99 0.26
N ARG A 274 0.33 -19.50 0.17
CA ARG A 274 1.54 -20.29 0.39
C ARG A 274 2.12 -19.82 1.71
N GLU A 275 2.26 -20.76 2.64
CA GLU A 275 2.79 -20.51 3.97
C GLU A 275 3.92 -21.51 4.19
N ALA A 276 5.14 -21.00 4.41
CA ALA A 276 6.30 -21.85 4.67
C ALA A 276 6.27 -22.33 6.13
N THR A 277 5.35 -23.24 6.46
CA THR A 277 5.31 -23.82 7.80
C THR A 277 6.34 -24.94 7.94
N PRO A 278 6.83 -25.27 9.15
CA PRO A 278 7.70 -26.43 9.38
C PRO A 278 7.11 -27.74 8.83
N PHE A 279 5.77 -27.84 8.77
CA PHE A 279 5.05 -28.95 8.16
C PHE A 279 5.30 -29.08 6.66
N THR A 280 5.42 -27.98 5.92
CA THR A 280 5.70 -28.00 4.48
C THR A 280 7.10 -28.46 4.16
N VAL A 281 8.06 -28.14 5.04
CA VAL A 281 9.45 -28.61 4.98
C VAL A 281 9.55 -30.09 5.36
N ALA A 282 8.70 -30.56 6.28
CA ALA A 282 8.68 -31.95 6.77
C ALA A 282 7.78 -32.89 5.94
N SER A 283 6.79 -32.37 5.22
CA SER A 283 5.89 -33.16 4.38
C SER A 283 6.52 -33.37 3.00
N SER A 284 6.46 -34.60 2.48
CA SER A 284 6.84 -34.91 1.09
C SER A 284 5.88 -34.30 0.03
N LEU A 285 5.08 -33.30 0.42
CA LEU A 285 4.21 -32.56 -0.47
C LEU A 285 5.04 -31.65 -1.36
N HIS A 286 4.50 -31.34 -2.54
CA HIS A 286 5.19 -30.45 -3.46
C HIS A 286 5.36 -29.06 -2.82
N PRO A 287 6.55 -28.43 -2.85
CA PRO A 287 6.80 -27.13 -2.23
C PRO A 287 6.01 -25.95 -2.85
N GLN A 288 5.19 -26.23 -3.88
CA GLN A 288 4.26 -25.28 -4.51
C GLN A 288 2.79 -25.57 -4.17
N CYS A 289 2.52 -26.50 -3.24
CA CYS A 289 1.16 -26.74 -2.78
C CYS A 289 0.64 -25.49 -2.06
N TYR A 290 -0.55 -25.04 -2.42
CA TYR A 290 -1.27 -24.06 -1.60
C TYR A 290 -1.74 -24.77 -0.33
N HIS A 291 -1.42 -24.19 0.82
CA HIS A 291 -1.73 -24.80 2.10
C HIS A 291 -3.09 -24.36 2.63
N ARG A 292 -3.59 -23.25 2.11
CA ARG A 292 -4.87 -22.66 2.49
C ARG A 292 -5.53 -22.03 1.28
N ILE A 293 -6.82 -22.29 1.16
CA ILE A 293 -7.68 -21.77 0.10
C ILE A 293 -8.80 -21.00 0.78
N ALA A 294 -9.03 -19.78 0.31
CA ALA A 294 -10.15 -18.97 0.75
C ALA A 294 -10.89 -18.37 -0.45
N LEU A 295 -12.17 -18.07 -0.27
CA LEU A 295 -13.02 -17.47 -1.29
C LEU A 295 -13.44 -16.07 -0.84
N VAL A 296 -13.29 -15.08 -1.72
CA VAL A 296 -13.85 -13.74 -1.52
C VAL A 296 -15.32 -13.77 -1.90
N ALA A 297 -16.20 -13.43 -0.96
CA ALA A 297 -17.64 -13.34 -1.15
C ALA A 297 -18.15 -11.94 -0.76
N HIS A 298 -19.40 -11.66 -1.14
CA HIS A 298 -20.13 -10.49 -0.65
C HIS A 298 -21.21 -10.97 0.31
N GLU A 299 -21.26 -10.36 1.50
CA GLU A 299 -22.26 -10.62 2.54
C GLU A 299 -23.08 -9.34 2.78
N ALA A 300 -24.39 -9.47 2.92
CA ALA A 300 -25.21 -8.46 3.58
C ALA A 300 -25.32 -8.85 5.06
N GLY A 301 -24.64 -8.08 5.93
CA GLY A 301 -24.62 -8.37 7.36
C GLY A 301 -26.01 -8.24 8.01
N THR A 302 -26.16 -8.79 9.21
CA THR A 302 -27.40 -8.67 10.00
C THR A 302 -27.72 -7.23 10.42
N ASP A 303 -26.70 -6.36 10.38
CA ASP A 303 -26.79 -4.92 10.56
C ASP A 303 -27.20 -4.16 9.27
N GLY A 304 -27.45 -4.87 8.18
CA GLY A 304 -27.83 -4.30 6.89
C GLY A 304 -26.67 -3.76 6.06
N LEU A 305 -25.42 -3.87 6.54
CA LEU A 305 -24.24 -3.39 5.82
C LEU A 305 -23.66 -4.46 4.91
N GLY A 306 -23.46 -4.12 3.65
CA GLY A 306 -22.73 -4.93 2.68
C GLY A 306 -21.24 -5.00 3.00
N ARG A 307 -20.63 -6.18 2.82
CA ARG A 307 -19.19 -6.40 3.06
C ARG A 307 -18.59 -7.37 2.06
N LEU A 308 -17.35 -7.12 1.65
CA LEU A 308 -16.47 -8.13 1.10
C LEU A 308 -15.88 -8.96 2.26
N VAL A 309 -16.15 -10.25 2.24
CA VAL A 309 -15.73 -11.21 3.26
C VAL A 309 -14.89 -12.31 2.64
N VAL A 310 -13.98 -12.86 3.43
CA VAL A 310 -13.20 -14.05 3.10
C VAL A 310 -13.80 -15.22 3.84
N ILE A 311 -14.20 -16.24 3.06
CA ILE A 311 -14.64 -17.53 3.55
C ILE A 311 -13.44 -18.46 3.50
N ASP A 312 -13.00 -18.91 4.66
CA ASP A 312 -11.75 -19.63 4.83
C ASP A 312 -11.94 -20.90 5.64
N HIS A 313 -11.35 -21.99 5.17
CA HIS A 313 -11.36 -23.25 5.89
C HIS A 313 -10.05 -23.40 6.69
N THR A 314 -10.10 -23.04 7.98
CA THR A 314 -8.93 -23.17 8.85
C THR A 314 -8.71 -24.62 9.30
N ASN A 315 -7.45 -25.04 9.45
CA ASN A 315 -7.09 -26.37 9.97
C ASN A 315 -7.33 -26.50 11.48
N ASN A 316 -7.58 -25.38 12.17
CA ASN A 316 -7.93 -25.37 13.57
C ASN A 316 -9.40 -25.79 13.70
N ARG A 317 -9.75 -26.53 14.76
CA ARG A 317 -11.02 -27.27 15.02
C ARG A 317 -12.35 -26.46 14.93
N LEU A 318 -12.34 -25.25 14.38
CA LEU A 318 -13.44 -24.28 14.33
C LEU A 318 -14.26 -24.31 13.03
N GLY A 319 -13.88 -25.10 12.03
CA GLY A 319 -14.62 -25.20 10.76
C GLY A 319 -14.40 -24.00 9.83
N VAL A 320 -15.38 -23.73 8.96
CA VAL A 320 -15.37 -22.59 8.01
C VAL A 320 -15.51 -21.27 8.78
N GLN A 321 -14.53 -20.39 8.64
CA GLN A 321 -14.54 -19.04 9.19
C GLN A 321 -14.91 -18.01 8.13
N VAL A 322 -15.60 -16.96 8.54
CA VAL A 322 -15.97 -15.83 7.68
C VAL A 322 -15.54 -14.54 8.34
N SER A 323 -14.64 -13.80 7.70
CA SER A 323 -14.10 -12.52 8.19
C SER A 323 -14.18 -11.46 7.11
N SER A 324 -14.28 -10.18 7.47
CA SER A 324 -14.09 -9.11 6.49
C SER A 324 -12.68 -9.19 5.88
N LEU A 325 -12.56 -8.81 4.60
CA LEU A 325 -11.32 -8.97 3.83
C LEU A 325 -10.11 -8.25 4.43
N ASP A 326 -10.30 -7.03 4.94
CA ASP A 326 -9.28 -6.22 5.63
C ASP A 326 -8.77 -6.93 6.90
N ASN A 327 -9.69 -7.40 7.73
CA ASN A 327 -9.36 -8.07 8.97
C ASN A 327 -8.67 -9.42 8.73
N TRP A 328 -9.12 -10.16 7.71
CA TRP A 328 -8.52 -11.44 7.35
C TRP A 328 -7.06 -11.29 6.92
N ILE A 329 -6.73 -10.24 6.15
CA ILE A 329 -5.35 -10.01 5.70
C ILE A 329 -4.44 -9.64 6.88
N THR A 330 -4.93 -8.83 7.81
CA THR A 330 -4.18 -8.49 9.05
C THR A 330 -3.85 -9.76 9.84
N PHE A 331 -4.81 -10.67 9.99
CA PHE A 331 -4.61 -11.95 10.69
C PHE A 331 -3.64 -12.91 9.99
N VAL A 332 -3.53 -12.87 8.65
CA VAL A 332 -2.61 -13.75 7.90
C VAL A 332 -1.18 -13.21 7.89
N GLN A 333 -0.98 -11.93 8.23
CA GLN A 333 0.34 -11.30 8.29
C GLN A 333 1.03 -11.45 9.66
N GLU A 334 0.26 -11.69 10.73
CA GLU A 334 0.75 -12.00 12.08
C GLU A 334 1.12 -13.49 12.22
#